data_AF-A0A560KDX4-F1
#
_entry.id   AF-A0A560KDX4-F1
#
_cell.length_a   1.000
_cell.length_b   1.000
_cell.length_c   1.000
_cell.angle_alpha   90.00
_cell.angle_beta   90.00
_cell.angle_gamma   90.00
#
_symmetry.space_group_name_H-M   'P 1'
#
loop_
_entity.id
_entity.type
_entity.pdbx_description
1 polymer ?
#
loop_
_entity_poly.entity_id
_entity_poly.type
_entity_poly.pdbx_seq_one_letter_code
_entity_poly.pdbx_strand_id
1 'polypeptide(L)'
;MTRRSRLALSALQYLLAYLLASGADIWTTLLALRAYGVHEGNSFLASPDGLALARSWIATGLGAAFLTALYLFGIAHAHDVEPHWLRRPRRSFLRFYVNPWRRLDRAPLHAIAYAQAFVALRGLAAANNWSLAENGPGPLGDLVGWCARQLGSMPGYTLAIGGVYLLLTLAVTPLAVATVRLAMEDLPRPSPRGDRARLAQG
;
A
#
# COMPACT_ATOMS: atom_id res chain seq x y z
N MET A 1 -18.39 -7.90 -20.88
CA MET A 1 -18.30 -7.29 -19.53
C MET A 1 -18.26 -5.77 -19.65
N THR A 2 -18.93 -5.04 -18.76
CA THR A 2 -18.92 -3.56 -18.77
C THR A 2 -17.65 -3.00 -18.10
N ARG A 3 -17.29 -1.73 -18.36
CA ARG A 3 -16.19 -1.02 -17.66
C ARG A 3 -16.33 -1.13 -16.14
N ARG A 4 -17.56 -0.98 -15.63
CA ARG A 4 -17.87 -1.09 -14.19
C ARG A 4 -17.58 -2.48 -13.65
N SER A 5 -17.94 -3.54 -14.39
CA SER A 5 -17.68 -4.92 -13.99
C SER A 5 -16.18 -5.24 -13.90
N ARG A 6 -15.38 -4.72 -14.85
CA ARG A 6 -13.91 -4.90 -14.84
C ARG A 6 -13.24 -4.15 -13.68
N LEU A 7 -13.67 -2.91 -13.41
CA LEU A 7 -13.21 -2.14 -12.25
C LEU A 7 -13.56 -2.83 -10.93
N ALA A 8 -14.79 -3.33 -10.80
CA ALA A 8 -15.23 -4.05 -9.61
C ALA A 8 -14.41 -5.33 -9.37
N LEU A 9 -14.14 -6.10 -10.42
CA LEU A 9 -13.30 -7.31 -10.32
C LEU A 9 -11.87 -6.98 -9.89
N SER A 10 -11.25 -5.96 -10.49
CA SER A 10 -9.90 -5.52 -10.13
C SER A 10 -9.83 -5.01 -8.69
N ALA A 11 -10.84 -4.25 -8.24
CA ALA A 11 -10.95 -3.84 -6.84
C ALA A 11 -11.12 -5.02 -5.89
N LEU A 12 -11.94 -6.02 -6.25
CA LEU A 12 -12.14 -7.21 -5.43
C LEU A 12 -10.85 -8.01 -5.30
N GLN A 13 -10.10 -8.17 -6.39
CA GLN A 13 -8.79 -8.85 -6.36
C GLN A 13 -7.80 -8.11 -5.45
N TYR A 14 -7.72 -6.78 -5.58
CA TYR A 14 -6.87 -5.96 -4.71
C TYR A 14 -7.29 -6.08 -3.24
N LEU A 15 -8.58 -5.93 -2.95
CA LEU A 15 -9.12 -5.99 -1.60
C LEU A 15 -8.87 -7.36 -0.97
N LEU A 16 -9.05 -8.45 -1.73
CA LEU A 16 -8.77 -9.80 -1.26
C LEU A 16 -7.27 -9.97 -0.93
N ALA A 17 -6.37 -9.52 -1.81
CA ALA A 17 -4.94 -9.57 -1.55
C ALA A 17 -4.54 -8.76 -0.31
N TYR A 18 -5.13 -7.58 -0.14
CA TYR A 18 -4.91 -6.74 1.05
C TYR A 18 -5.40 -7.41 2.33
N LEU A 19 -6.61 -7.99 2.32
CA LEU A 19 -7.20 -8.65 3.49
C LEU A 19 -6.41 -9.90 3.88
N LEU A 20 -5.99 -10.71 2.91
CA LEU A 20 -5.16 -11.89 3.16
C LEU A 20 -3.81 -11.50 3.74
N ALA A 21 -3.11 -10.52 3.15
CA ALA A 21 -1.82 -10.05 3.66
C ALA A 21 -1.94 -9.44 5.06
N SER A 22 -2.99 -8.62 5.30
CA SER A 22 -3.21 -8.00 6.61
C SER A 22 -3.64 -9.01 7.67
N GLY A 23 -4.44 -10.02 7.29
CA GLY A 23 -4.82 -11.12 8.18
C GLY A 23 -3.62 -11.97 8.57
N ALA A 24 -2.74 -12.28 7.61
CA ALA A 24 -1.48 -12.98 7.87
C ALA A 24 -0.56 -12.17 8.79
N ASP A 25 -0.41 -10.86 8.54
CA ASP A 25 0.37 -9.96 9.38
C ASP A 25 -0.14 -9.96 10.83
N ILE A 26 -1.43 -9.68 11.05
CA ILE A 26 -2.04 -9.69 12.39
C ILE A 26 -1.87 -11.05 13.07
N TRP A 27 -2.14 -12.14 12.35
CA TRP A 27 -2.02 -13.49 12.89
C TRP A 27 -0.60 -13.79 13.36
N THR A 28 0.40 -13.49 12.52
CA THR A 28 1.80 -13.73 12.84
C THR A 28 2.33 -12.78 13.91
N THR A 29 1.82 -11.54 14.00
CA THR A 29 2.08 -10.65 15.14
C THR A 29 1.62 -11.29 16.45
N LEU A 30 0.40 -11.85 16.49
CA LEU A 30 -0.11 -12.52 17.69
C LEU A 30 0.75 -13.73 18.07
N LEU A 31 1.27 -14.49 17.10
CA LEU A 31 2.20 -15.59 17.35
C LEU A 31 3.52 -15.08 17.95
N ALA A 32 4.12 -14.06 17.34
CA ALA A 32 5.40 -13.50 17.77
C ALA A 32 5.34 -12.94 19.20
N LEU A 33 4.26 -12.21 19.54
CA LEU A 33 4.06 -11.66 20.87
C LEU A 33 3.96 -12.76 21.95
N ARG A 34 3.31 -13.88 21.63
CA ARG A 34 3.18 -15.02 22.56
C ARG A 34 4.49 -15.77 22.75
N ALA A 35 5.28 -15.91 21.69
CA ALA A 35 6.49 -16.73 21.71
C ALA A 35 7.68 -16.06 22.41
N TYR A 36 7.85 -14.74 22.27
CA TYR A 36 9.09 -14.07 22.66
C TYR A 36 8.95 -12.87 23.61
N GLY A 37 7.74 -12.59 24.13
CA GLY A 37 7.54 -11.45 25.04
C GLY A 37 7.94 -10.09 24.42
N VAL A 38 8.01 -10.03 23.09
CA VAL A 38 8.36 -8.83 22.33
C VAL A 38 7.21 -7.84 22.42
N HIS A 39 7.50 -6.55 22.33
CA HIS A 39 6.49 -5.50 22.34
C HIS A 39 6.14 -5.07 20.92
N GLU A 40 4.87 -4.73 20.68
CA GLU A 40 4.42 -4.16 19.41
C GLU A 40 5.15 -2.82 19.15
N GLY A 41 5.88 -2.75 18.03
CA GLY A 41 6.68 -1.58 17.66
C GLY A 41 5.81 -0.38 17.27
N ASN A 42 4.58 -0.63 16.82
CA ASN A 42 3.60 0.41 16.59
C ASN A 42 2.86 0.78 17.88
N SER A 43 3.25 1.88 18.53
CA SER A 43 2.65 2.26 19.81
C SER A 43 1.14 2.60 19.71
N PHE A 44 0.61 2.86 18.51
CA PHE A 44 -0.83 3.03 18.30
C PHE A 44 -1.60 1.70 18.37
N LEU A 45 -0.94 0.58 18.07
CA LEU A 45 -1.50 -0.77 18.12
C LEU A 45 -1.09 -1.54 19.38
N ALA A 46 -0.07 -1.07 20.09
CA ALA A 46 0.36 -1.64 21.36
C ALA A 46 -0.73 -1.52 22.45
N SER A 47 -0.82 -2.56 23.28
CA SER A 47 -1.65 -2.68 24.47
C SER A 47 -0.78 -3.20 25.63
N PRO A 48 -1.14 -2.99 26.90
CA PRO A 48 -0.44 -3.61 28.03
C PRO A 48 -0.31 -5.14 27.90
N ASP A 49 -1.32 -5.78 27.31
CA ASP A 49 -1.36 -7.24 27.09
C ASP A 49 -0.78 -7.66 25.71
N GLY A 50 -0.02 -6.79 25.04
CA GLY A 50 0.57 -7.04 23.72
C GLY A 50 -0.11 -6.25 22.60
N LEU A 51 -0.98 -6.88 21.80
CA LEU A 51 -1.64 -6.26 20.65
C LEU A 51 -3.07 -5.84 20.97
N ALA A 52 -3.42 -4.58 20.69
CA ALA A 52 -4.80 -4.14 20.68
C ALA A 52 -5.51 -4.63 19.41
N LEU A 53 -6.05 -5.85 19.47
CA LEU A 53 -6.61 -6.54 18.31
C LEU A 53 -7.75 -5.75 17.65
N ALA A 54 -8.65 -5.15 18.44
CA ALA A 54 -9.75 -4.33 17.91
C ALA A 54 -9.23 -3.08 17.16
N ARG A 55 -8.26 -2.36 17.72
CA ARG A 55 -7.61 -1.21 17.06
C ARG A 55 -6.91 -1.64 15.77
N SER A 56 -6.28 -2.81 15.77
CA SER A 56 -5.58 -3.37 14.61
C SER A 56 -6.54 -3.68 13.46
N TRP A 57 -7.71 -4.27 13.75
CA TRP A 57 -8.74 -4.52 12.75
C TRP A 57 -9.40 -3.23 12.25
N ILE A 58 -9.65 -2.24 13.11
CA ILE A 58 -10.16 -0.93 12.71
C ILE A 58 -9.19 -0.24 11.76
N ALA A 59 -7.90 -0.17 12.12
CA ALA A 59 -6.87 0.40 11.26
C ALA A 59 -6.75 -0.35 9.93
N THR A 60 -6.89 -1.68 9.95
CA THR A 60 -6.90 -2.51 8.75
C THR A 60 -8.11 -2.20 7.86
N GLY A 61 -9.31 -2.04 8.42
CA GLY A 61 -10.51 -1.67 7.69
C GLY A 61 -10.42 -0.28 7.05
N LEU A 62 -9.92 0.72 7.80
CA LEU A 62 -9.68 2.06 7.28
C LEU A 62 -8.64 2.04 6.15
N GLY A 63 -7.55 1.29 6.33
CA GLY A 63 -6.54 1.07 5.30
C GLY A 63 -7.11 0.39 4.05
N ALA A 64 -7.98 -0.61 4.22
CA ALA A 64 -8.64 -1.31 3.13
C ALA A 64 -9.46 -0.33 2.28
N ALA A 65 -10.30 0.49 2.91
CA ALA A 65 -11.12 1.49 2.23
C ALA A 65 -10.25 2.52 1.48
N PHE A 66 -9.27 3.10 2.17
CA PHE A 66 -8.41 4.14 1.60
C PHE A 66 -7.56 3.61 0.43
N LEU A 67 -6.86 2.49 0.62
CA LEU A 67 -5.96 1.96 -0.39
C LEU A 67 -6.71 1.35 -1.58
N THR A 68 -7.89 0.77 -1.36
CA THR A 68 -8.75 0.31 -2.45
C THR A 68 -9.25 1.49 -3.28
N ALA A 69 -9.65 2.59 -2.63
CA ALA A 69 -10.03 3.82 -3.32
C ALA A 69 -8.85 4.39 -4.14
N LEU A 70 -7.64 4.38 -3.57
CA LEU A 70 -6.42 4.83 -4.25
C LEU A 70 -6.10 3.94 -5.46
N TYR A 71 -6.17 2.61 -5.30
CA TYR A 71 -5.98 1.65 -6.38
C TYR A 71 -7.02 1.86 -7.50
N LEU A 72 -8.30 1.95 -7.14
CA LEU A 72 -9.40 2.21 -8.08
C LEU A 72 -9.21 3.53 -8.83
N PHE A 73 -8.79 4.58 -8.14
CA PHE A 73 -8.44 5.84 -8.79
C PHE A 73 -7.37 5.63 -9.87
N GLY A 74 -6.31 4.89 -9.55
CA GLY A 74 -5.23 4.60 -10.48
C GLY A 74 -5.69 3.79 -11.70
N ILE A 75 -6.54 2.79 -11.50
CA ILE A 75 -7.10 2.00 -12.60
C ILE A 75 -8.06 2.85 -13.46
N ALA A 76 -8.92 3.65 -12.83
CA ALA A 76 -9.92 4.46 -13.52
C ALA A 76 -9.29 5.55 -14.41
N HIS A 77 -8.13 6.07 -14.00
CA HIS A 77 -7.37 7.12 -14.69
C HIS A 77 -6.11 6.59 -15.37
N ALA A 78 -6.02 5.28 -15.63
CA ALA A 78 -4.85 4.66 -16.25
C ALA A 78 -4.47 5.30 -17.60
N HIS A 79 -5.48 5.76 -18.36
CA HIS A 79 -5.28 6.43 -19.66
C HIS A 79 -4.66 7.83 -19.57
N ASP A 80 -4.70 8.46 -18.40
CA ASP A 80 -4.12 9.80 -18.20
C ASP A 80 -2.61 9.73 -17.95
N VAL A 81 -2.07 8.53 -17.71
CA VAL A 81 -0.64 8.33 -17.50
C VAL A 81 0.11 8.54 -18.80
N GLU A 82 1.04 9.49 -18.81
CA GLU A 82 1.82 9.76 -20.02
C GLU A 82 2.74 8.56 -20.37
N PRO A 83 2.83 8.16 -21.66
CA PRO A 83 3.60 6.99 -22.08
C PRO A 83 5.08 7.02 -21.66
N HIS A 84 5.66 8.21 -21.54
CA HIS A 84 7.05 8.36 -21.15
C HIS A 84 7.31 7.93 -19.70
N TRP A 85 6.33 8.07 -18.81
CA TRP A 85 6.40 7.55 -17.44
C TRP A 85 6.34 6.03 -17.40
N LEU A 86 5.53 5.41 -18.25
CA LEU A 86 5.48 3.95 -18.35
C LEU A 86 6.76 3.32 -18.90
N ARG A 87 7.61 4.09 -19.60
CA ARG A 87 8.94 3.66 -20.06
C ARG A 87 10.04 3.91 -19.02
N ARG A 88 9.87 4.91 -18.15
CA ARG A 88 10.85 5.29 -17.11
C ARG A 88 10.17 5.52 -15.76
N PRO A 89 9.51 4.51 -15.19
CA PRO A 89 8.56 4.71 -14.11
C PRO A 89 9.24 5.10 -12.80
N ARG A 90 10.47 4.63 -12.54
CA ARG A 90 11.22 5.06 -11.34
C ARG A 90 11.51 6.58 -11.33
N ARG A 91 11.65 7.20 -12.50
CA ARG A 91 11.92 8.65 -12.58
C ARG A 91 10.69 9.49 -12.21
N SER A 92 9.48 8.95 -12.29
CA SER A 92 8.27 9.70 -11.90
C SER A 92 8.22 9.94 -10.39
N PHE A 93 8.78 9.02 -9.58
CA PHE A 93 8.87 9.13 -8.12
C PHE A 93 9.86 10.19 -7.64
N LEU A 94 10.84 10.58 -8.45
CA LEU A 94 11.76 11.69 -8.14
C LEU A 94 11.07 13.07 -8.23
N ARG A 95 9.89 13.14 -8.85
CA ARG A 95 9.15 14.38 -9.03
C ARG A 95 8.03 14.51 -8.01
N PHE A 96 8.38 15.01 -6.83
CA PHE A 96 7.42 15.38 -5.80
C PHE A 96 6.31 16.26 -6.37
N TYR A 97 5.08 15.98 -5.96
CA TYR A 97 3.94 16.83 -6.24
C TYR A 97 3.17 17.08 -4.95
N VAL A 98 2.92 18.36 -4.68
CA VAL A 98 2.17 18.81 -3.50
C VAL A 98 0.70 18.40 -3.59
N ASN A 99 0.16 18.22 -4.80
CA ASN A 99 -1.21 17.77 -5.03
C ASN A 99 -1.26 16.66 -6.11
N PRO A 100 -1.57 15.40 -5.75
CA PRO A 100 -1.71 14.29 -6.70
C PRO A 100 -2.81 14.51 -7.72
N TRP A 101 -3.92 15.12 -7.30
CA TRP A 101 -5.14 15.27 -8.08
C TRP A 101 -5.01 16.30 -9.21
N ARG A 102 -3.97 17.14 -9.16
CA ARG A 102 -3.63 18.12 -10.21
C ARG A 102 -2.61 17.60 -11.22
N ARG A 103 -2.02 16.43 -11.00
CA ARG A 103 -0.95 15.86 -11.84
C ARG A 103 -1.29 14.42 -12.24
N LEU A 104 -2.36 14.29 -13.04
CA LEU A 104 -2.84 13.01 -13.55
C LEU A 104 -1.85 12.33 -14.51
N ASP A 105 -0.84 13.04 -15.02
CA ASP A 105 0.22 12.50 -15.89
C ASP A 105 0.96 11.31 -15.27
N ARG A 106 1.08 11.26 -13.94
CA ARG A 106 1.77 10.18 -13.21
C ARG A 106 1.09 9.74 -11.91
N ALA A 107 0.16 10.52 -11.36
CA ALA A 107 -0.52 10.17 -10.12
C ALA A 107 -1.23 8.80 -10.13
N PRO A 108 -1.89 8.36 -11.22
CA PRO A 108 -2.53 7.05 -11.27
C PRO A 108 -1.53 5.89 -11.12
N LEU A 109 -0.35 6.00 -11.74
CA LEU A 109 0.74 5.03 -11.61
C LEU A 109 1.23 4.95 -10.16
N HIS A 110 1.47 6.10 -9.52
CA HIS A 110 1.91 6.13 -8.13
C HIS A 110 0.85 5.59 -7.18
N ALA A 111 -0.43 5.89 -7.43
CA ALA A 111 -1.55 5.39 -6.63
C ALA A 111 -1.60 3.85 -6.62
N ILE A 112 -1.47 3.22 -7.79
CA ILE A 112 -1.37 1.76 -7.90
C ILE A 112 -0.12 1.24 -7.18
N ALA A 113 1.04 1.86 -7.41
CA ALA A 113 2.30 1.43 -6.79
C ALA A 113 2.25 1.49 -5.26
N TYR A 114 1.72 2.57 -4.68
CA TYR A 114 1.52 2.71 -3.24
C TYR A 114 0.58 1.63 -2.69
N ALA A 115 -0.56 1.41 -3.36
CA ALA A 115 -1.51 0.40 -2.94
C ALA A 115 -0.91 -1.02 -2.97
N GLN A 116 -0.17 -1.36 -4.02
CA GLN A 116 0.52 -2.65 -4.16
C GLN A 116 1.68 -2.80 -3.17
N ALA A 117 2.46 -1.75 -2.96
CA ALA A 117 3.57 -1.74 -2.01
C ALA A 117 3.09 -1.97 -0.58
N PHE A 118 1.90 -1.49 -0.24
CA PHE A 118 1.34 -1.71 1.09
C PHE A 118 0.95 -3.18 1.31
N VAL A 119 0.42 -3.86 0.28
CA VAL A 119 0.18 -5.30 0.33
C VAL A 119 1.50 -6.06 0.49
N ALA A 120 2.53 -5.68 -0.27
CA ALA A 120 3.87 -6.26 -0.14
C ALA A 120 4.47 -6.03 1.26
N LEU A 121 4.28 -4.84 1.83
CA LEU A 121 4.74 -4.51 3.18
C LEU A 121 4.06 -5.39 4.22
N ARG A 122 2.74 -5.61 4.12
CA ARG A 122 2.00 -6.53 5.00
C ARG A 122 2.52 -7.96 4.89
N GLY A 123 2.79 -8.44 3.67
CA GLY A 123 3.41 -9.76 3.45
C GLY A 123 4.80 -9.86 4.09
N LEU A 124 5.63 -8.82 3.94
CA LEU A 124 6.97 -8.77 4.55
C LEU A 124 6.90 -8.72 6.08
N ALA A 125 5.99 -7.92 6.64
CA ALA A 125 5.74 -7.85 8.07
C ALA A 125 5.29 -9.21 8.61
N ALA A 126 4.37 -9.90 7.91
CA ALA A 126 3.93 -11.23 8.28
C ALA A 126 5.07 -12.25 8.29
N ALA A 127 5.91 -12.25 7.26
CA ALA A 127 7.08 -13.13 7.18
C ALA A 127 8.10 -12.81 8.29
N ASN A 128 8.32 -11.53 8.59
CA ASN A 128 9.19 -11.12 9.69
C ASN A 128 8.64 -11.57 11.05
N ASN A 129 7.34 -11.42 11.28
CA ASN A 129 6.69 -11.84 12.53
C ASN A 129 6.66 -13.35 12.68
N TRP A 130 6.51 -14.09 11.58
CA TRP A 130 6.70 -15.54 11.58
C TRP A 130 8.13 -15.92 11.98
N SER A 131 9.13 -15.29 11.35
CA SER A 131 10.55 -15.50 11.71
C SER A 131 10.82 -15.18 13.18
N LEU A 132 10.22 -14.11 13.69
CA LEU A 132 10.27 -13.74 15.11
C LEU A 132 9.71 -14.84 16.00
N ALA A 133 8.55 -15.41 15.63
CA ALA A 133 7.89 -16.45 16.41
C ALA A 133 8.70 -17.77 16.47
N GLU A 134 9.45 -18.09 15.42
CA GLU A 134 10.21 -19.35 15.36
C GLU A 134 11.66 -19.20 15.85
N ASN A 135 12.39 -18.18 15.38
CA ASN A 135 13.86 -18.17 15.39
C ASN A 135 14.50 -16.94 16.07
N GLY A 136 13.71 -16.02 16.64
CA GLY A 136 14.22 -14.78 17.24
C GLY A 136 14.24 -13.58 16.28
N PRO A 137 14.95 -12.48 16.63
CA PRO A 137 14.84 -11.18 15.94
C PRO A 137 14.96 -11.27 14.41
N GLY A 138 13.85 -10.98 13.72
CA GLY A 138 13.84 -10.87 12.26
C GLY A 138 14.48 -9.56 11.79
N PRO A 139 14.94 -9.50 10.52
CA PRO A 139 15.70 -8.36 10.00
C PRO A 139 14.94 -7.03 10.05
N LEU A 140 13.60 -7.05 9.96
CA LEU A 140 12.79 -5.83 10.10
C LEU A 140 12.71 -5.39 11.57
N GLY A 141 12.63 -6.33 12.50
CA GLY A 141 12.68 -6.06 13.94
C GLY A 141 14.01 -5.42 14.35
N ASP A 142 15.12 -5.93 13.83
CA ASP A 142 16.45 -5.36 14.07
C ASP A 142 16.60 -3.95 13.52
N LEU A 143 16.11 -3.70 12.31
CA LEU A 143 16.10 -2.38 11.70
C LEU A 143 15.28 -1.38 12.52
N VAL A 144 14.06 -1.77 12.93
CA VAL A 144 13.20 -0.93 13.77
C VAL A 144 13.88 -0.65 15.11
N GLY A 145 14.45 -1.68 15.75
CA GLY A 145 15.17 -1.55 17.01
C GLY A 145 16.38 -0.62 16.90
N TRP A 146 17.16 -0.73 15.82
CA TRP A 146 18.29 0.17 15.54
C TRP A 146 17.82 1.62 15.36
N CYS A 147 16.83 1.87 14.50
CA CYS A 147 16.29 3.21 14.28
C CYS A 147 15.70 3.81 15.57
N ALA A 148 14.98 3.03 16.37
CA ALA A 148 14.37 3.47 17.62
C ALA A 148 15.42 3.90 18.66
N ARG A 149 16.56 3.20 18.73
CA ARG A 149 17.69 3.61 19.59
C ARG A 149 18.32 4.93 19.18
N GLN A 150 18.28 5.28 17.88
CA GLN A 150 18.88 6.52 17.38
C GLN A 150 17.94 7.73 17.47
N LEU A 151 16.64 7.53 17.24
CA LEU A 151 15.68 8.63 17.01
C LEU A 151 14.50 8.64 17.99
N GLY A 152 14.46 7.68 18.92
CA GLY A 152 13.28 7.39 19.75
C GLY A 152 12.27 6.51 19.03
N SER A 153 11.33 5.93 19.79
CA SER A 153 10.45 4.85 19.31
C SER A 153 9.64 5.20 18.06
N MET A 154 8.86 6.29 18.10
CA MET A 154 7.98 6.64 16.97
C MET A 154 8.70 7.20 15.74
N PRO A 155 9.67 8.13 15.87
CA PRO A 155 10.45 8.58 14.72
C PRO A 155 11.27 7.45 14.10
N GLY A 156 11.86 6.58 14.93
CA GLY A 156 12.63 5.41 14.48
C GLY A 156 11.77 4.38 13.75
N TYR A 157 10.60 4.03 14.29
CA TYR A 157 9.64 3.15 13.63
C TYR A 157 9.18 3.74 12.29
N THR A 158 8.82 5.03 12.27
CA THR A 158 8.37 5.72 11.06
C THR A 158 9.45 5.73 9.99
N LEU A 159 10.71 5.98 10.36
CA LEU A 159 11.83 5.94 9.42
C LEU A 159 12.06 4.53 8.86
N ALA A 160 12.09 3.51 9.73
CA ALA A 160 12.33 2.13 9.32
C ALA A 160 11.22 1.62 8.39
N ILE A 161 9.96 1.66 8.85
CA ILE A 161 8.82 1.14 8.10
C ILE A 161 8.51 2.03 6.88
N GLY A 162 8.58 3.35 7.03
CA GLY A 162 8.41 4.29 5.93
C GLY A 162 9.49 4.14 4.85
N GLY A 163 10.74 3.94 5.25
CA GLY A 163 11.85 3.66 4.34
C GLY A 163 11.64 2.36 3.56
N VAL A 164 11.29 1.28 4.26
CA VAL A 164 10.95 -0.02 3.62
C VAL A 164 9.77 0.13 2.66
N TYR A 165 8.72 0.84 3.07
CA TYR A 165 7.56 1.10 2.21
C TYR A 165 7.91 1.88 0.93
N LEU A 166 8.79 2.88 1.02
CA LEU A 166 9.28 3.62 -0.16
C LEU A 166 10.09 2.71 -1.09
N LEU A 167 10.98 1.88 -0.53
CA LEU A 167 11.74 0.90 -1.31
C LEU A 167 10.82 -0.10 -2.01
N LEU A 168 9.83 -0.62 -1.30
CA LEU A 168 8.82 -1.51 -1.85
C LEU A 168 8.01 -0.83 -2.96
N THR A 169 7.65 0.43 -2.81
CA THR A 169 6.98 1.22 -3.86
C THR A 169 7.80 1.25 -5.15
N LEU A 170 9.12 1.48 -5.04
CA LEU A 170 10.02 1.44 -6.19
C LEU A 170 10.20 0.03 -6.75
N ALA A 171 10.19 -0.99 -5.90
CA ALA A 171 10.33 -2.40 -6.27
C ALA A 171 9.10 -2.92 -7.02
N VAL A 172 7.88 -2.59 -6.57
CA VAL A 172 6.62 -3.01 -7.22
C VAL A 172 6.27 -2.16 -8.44
N THR A 173 7.05 -1.12 -8.74
CA THR A 173 6.81 -0.23 -9.89
C THR A 173 6.62 -0.97 -11.23
N PRO A 174 7.38 -2.03 -11.59
CA PRO A 174 7.13 -2.79 -12.82
C PRO A 174 5.75 -3.46 -12.83
N LEU A 175 5.30 -3.99 -11.67
CA LEU A 175 3.96 -4.53 -11.51
C LEU A 175 2.90 -3.44 -11.67
N ALA A 176 3.10 -2.27 -11.07
CA ALA A 176 2.20 -1.14 -11.21
C ALA A 176 2.07 -0.68 -12.67
N VAL A 177 3.18 -0.65 -13.42
CA VAL A 177 3.17 -0.37 -14.87
C VAL A 177 2.38 -1.43 -15.64
N ALA A 178 2.58 -2.72 -15.34
CA ALA A 178 1.82 -3.78 -15.97
C ALA A 178 0.31 -3.63 -15.68
N THR A 179 -0.06 -3.32 -14.45
CA THR A 179 -1.44 -3.05 -14.04
C THR A 179 -2.03 -1.86 -14.79
N VAL A 180 -1.29 -0.75 -14.93
CA VAL A 180 -1.75 0.42 -15.72
C VAL A 180 -1.96 0.04 -17.18
N ARG A 181 -1.02 -0.68 -17.81
CA ARG A 181 -1.13 -1.08 -19.21
C ARG A 181 -2.34 -1.98 -19.45
N LEU A 182 -2.52 -2.99 -18.60
CA LEU A 182 -3.70 -3.87 -18.65
C LEU A 182 -4.99 -3.06 -18.48
N ALA A 183 -5.03 -2.12 -17.53
CA ALA A 183 -6.18 -1.25 -17.34
C ALA A 183 -6.47 -0.36 -18.57
N MET A 184 -5.43 0.12 -19.27
CA MET A 184 -5.59 0.89 -20.50
C MET A 184 -6.15 0.04 -21.65
N GLU A 185 -5.71 -1.21 -21.77
CA GLU A 185 -6.22 -2.15 -22.78
C GLU A 185 -7.66 -2.58 -22.49
N ASP A 186 -7.95 -2.82 -21.20
CA ASP A 186 -9.23 -3.39 -20.78
C ASP A 186 -10.36 -2.39 -20.55
N LEU A 187 -10.04 -1.12 -20.32
CA LEU A 187 -11.07 -0.12 -20.02
C LEU A 187 -11.21 0.84 -21.21
N PRO A 188 -12.42 1.01 -21.76
CA PRO A 188 -12.64 2.02 -22.78
C PRO A 188 -12.28 3.39 -22.23
N ARG A 189 -11.63 4.22 -23.06
CA ARG A 189 -11.28 5.60 -22.69
C ARG A 189 -12.53 6.34 -22.20
N PRO A 190 -12.42 7.15 -21.12
CA PRO A 190 -13.50 8.03 -20.72
C PRO A 190 -13.92 8.92 -21.91
N SER A 191 -15.22 9.03 -22.18
CA SER A 191 -15.68 9.89 -23.27
C SER A 191 -15.41 11.36 -22.92
N PRO A 192 -14.82 12.17 -23.81
CA PRO A 192 -14.52 13.58 -23.54
C PRO A 192 -15.77 14.43 -23.22
N ARG A 193 -16.96 13.95 -23.59
CA ARG A 193 -18.23 14.68 -23.50
C ARG A 193 -19.01 14.43 -22.20
N GLY A 194 -18.72 13.34 -21.48
CA GLY A 194 -19.50 12.95 -20.29
C GLY A 194 -19.10 13.66 -18.99
N ASP A 195 -17.81 13.89 -18.79
CA ASP A 195 -17.27 14.34 -17.49
C ASP A 195 -17.07 15.86 -17.42
N ARG A 196 -16.76 16.53 -18.54
CA ARG A 196 -16.72 18.01 -18.59
C ARG A 196 -18.10 18.64 -18.40
N ALA A 197 -19.17 17.98 -18.84
CA ALA A 197 -20.54 18.45 -18.65
C ALA A 197 -21.01 18.33 -17.18
N ARG A 198 -20.54 17.33 -16.44
CA ARG A 198 -20.87 17.16 -15.02
C ARG A 198 -20.07 18.07 -14.10
N LEU A 199 -18.82 18.37 -14.45
CA LEU A 199 -17.95 19.28 -13.68
C LEU A 199 -18.25 20.77 -13.94
N ALA A 200 -19.02 21.10 -14.98
CA ALA A 200 -19.51 22.46 -15.24
C ALA A 200 -20.88 22.74 -14.59
N GLN A 201 -21.47 21.75 -13.92
CA GLN A 201 -22.82 21.82 -13.31
C GLN A 201 -22.81 21.54 -11.80
N GLY A 202 -21.63 21.44 -11.17
CA GLY A 202 -21.47 21.20 -9.73
C GLY A 202 -20.60 22.27 -9.08
#